data_AF-A0A415KDX3-F1
#
_entry.id   AF-A0A415KDX3-F1
#
_cell.length_a   1.000
_cell.length_b   1.000
_cell.length_c   1.000
_cell.angle_alpha   90.00
_cell.angle_beta   90.00
_cell.angle_gamma   90.00
#
_symmetry.space_group_name_H-M   'P 1'
#
loop_
_entity.id
_entity.type
_entity.pdbx_description
1 polymer ?
#
loop_
_entity_poly.entity_id
_entity_poly.type
_entity_poly.pdbx_seq_one_letter_code
_entity_poly.pdbx_strand_id
1 'polypeptide(L)'
;MNGEQIIPPITDPSGQSWKQPHRRYIELDKTHALMSEQTFKGLPEYSYTIPTGKYEGKMWRANKYGKWYLAWYGPAPEPGYLSIEWREILIA
;
A
#
# COMPACT_ATOMS: atom_id res chain seq x y z
N MET A 1 0.25 0.64 -15.96
CA MET A 1 0.42 -0.67 -15.31
C MET A 1 -0.66 -0.75 -14.21
N ASN A 2 -1.30 -1.92 -14.00
CA ASN A 2 -2.39 -2.08 -13.03
C ASN A 2 -1.81 -2.47 -11.65
N GLY A 3 -2.28 -1.83 -10.56
CA GLY A 3 -1.87 -2.16 -9.19
C GLY A 3 -2.08 -3.62 -8.80
N GLU A 4 -2.99 -4.34 -9.45
CA GLU A 4 -3.20 -5.79 -9.24
C GLU A 4 -2.01 -6.67 -9.66
N GLN A 5 -1.12 -6.18 -10.51
CA GLN A 5 0.05 -6.98 -10.90
C GLN A 5 1.24 -6.77 -9.96
N ILE A 6 1.21 -5.69 -9.17
CA ILE A 6 2.37 -5.23 -8.39
C ILE A 6 2.12 -5.40 -6.89
N ILE A 7 0.92 -5.09 -6.41
CA ILE A 7 0.54 -5.27 -5.01
C ILE A 7 -0.03 -6.69 -4.84
N PRO A 8 0.60 -7.54 -4.01
CA PRO A 8 0.09 -8.89 -3.77
C PRO A 8 -1.35 -8.87 -3.21
N PRO A 9 -2.16 -9.90 -3.46
CA PRO A 9 -3.42 -10.07 -2.75
C PRO A 9 -3.15 -10.36 -1.26
N ILE A 10 -4.02 -9.87 -0.38
CA ILE A 10 -4.01 -10.28 1.02
C ILE A 10 -4.54 -11.72 1.10
N THR A 11 -3.68 -12.65 1.52
CA THR A 11 -4.04 -14.06 1.78
C THR A 11 -3.98 -14.43 3.26
N ASP A 12 -3.35 -13.58 4.09
CA ASP A 12 -3.23 -13.81 5.53
C ASP A 12 -4.58 -13.63 6.24
N PRO A 13 -5.00 -14.56 7.11
CA PRO A 13 -6.27 -14.45 7.84
C PRO A 13 -6.40 -13.18 8.69
N SER A 14 -5.29 -12.65 9.22
CA SER A 14 -5.25 -11.41 9.99
C SER A 14 -5.69 -10.20 9.16
N GLY A 15 -5.58 -10.33 7.82
CA GLY A 15 -6.04 -9.38 6.82
C GLY A 15 -7.52 -9.00 6.91
N GLN A 16 -8.37 -9.88 7.45
CA GLN A 16 -9.83 -9.65 7.55
C GLN A 16 -10.19 -8.41 8.36
N SER A 17 -9.34 -8.03 9.32
CA SER A 17 -9.54 -6.86 10.17
C SER A 17 -9.02 -5.55 9.58
N TRP A 18 -8.23 -5.61 8.50
CA TRP A 18 -7.60 -4.45 7.88
C TRP A 18 -8.45 -3.88 6.75
N LYS A 19 -9.04 -2.72 7.00
CA LYS A 19 -9.87 -2.02 6.01
C LYS A 19 -8.96 -1.16 5.12
N GLN A 20 -8.98 -1.47 3.82
CA GLN A 20 -8.26 -0.72 2.79
C GLN A 20 -9.04 -0.77 1.47
N PRO A 21 -8.84 0.18 0.55
CA PRO A 21 -9.42 0.10 -0.79
C PRO A 21 -8.91 -1.13 -1.55
N HIS A 22 -9.67 -1.56 -2.55
CA HIS A 22 -9.21 -2.61 -3.45
C HIS A 22 -8.08 -2.08 -4.34
N ARG A 23 -6.97 -2.84 -4.45
CA ARG A 23 -5.78 -2.47 -5.24
C ARG A 23 -6.05 -2.14 -6.72
N ARG A 24 -7.16 -2.63 -7.29
CA ARG A 24 -7.61 -2.30 -8.66
C ARG A 24 -7.99 -0.84 -8.87
N TYR A 25 -8.23 -0.09 -7.78
CA TYR A 25 -8.51 1.35 -7.83
C TYR A 25 -7.25 2.19 -7.81
N ILE A 26 -6.08 1.55 -7.87
CA ILE A 26 -4.78 2.19 -7.82
C ILE A 26 -4.01 1.79 -9.08
N GLU A 27 -3.68 2.77 -9.90
CA GLU A 27 -2.76 2.58 -11.01
C GLU A 27 -1.34 2.84 -10.52
N LEU A 28 -0.43 1.92 -10.82
CA LEU A 28 0.95 1.99 -10.36
C LEU A 28 1.90 2.08 -11.54
N ASP A 29 2.96 2.85 -11.37
CA ASP A 29 4.17 2.71 -12.16
C ASP A 29 5.40 2.47 -11.26
N LYS A 30 6.61 2.79 -11.73
CA LYS A 30 7.85 2.59 -10.97
C LYS A 30 8.01 3.58 -9.81
N THR A 31 7.37 4.73 -9.84
CA THR A 31 7.60 5.85 -8.91
C THR A 31 6.32 6.42 -8.30
N HIS A 32 5.17 6.28 -8.97
CA HIS A 32 3.90 6.89 -8.57
C HIS A 32 2.75 5.88 -8.45
N ALA A 33 1.75 6.30 -7.68
CA ALA A 33 0.46 5.67 -7.52
C ALA A 33 -0.64 6.69 -7.82
N LEU A 34 -1.36 6.51 -8.91
CA LEU A 34 -2.50 7.33 -9.29
C LEU A 34 -3.78 6.72 -8.70
N MET A 35 -4.58 7.53 -8.01
CA MET A 35 -5.84 7.11 -7.42
C MET A 35 -6.81 8.27 -7.22
N SER A 36 -8.10 7.98 -7.01
CA SER A 36 -9.08 9.00 -6.65
C SER A 36 -8.92 9.47 -5.19
N GLU A 37 -9.45 10.66 -4.87
CA GLU A 37 -9.44 11.18 -3.50
C GLU A 37 -10.16 10.24 -2.51
N GLN A 38 -11.23 9.57 -2.96
CA GLN A 38 -11.94 8.56 -2.15
C GLN A 38 -11.04 7.37 -1.81
N THR A 39 -10.28 6.87 -2.79
CA THR A 39 -9.32 5.76 -2.59
C THR A 39 -8.22 6.18 -1.62
N PHE A 40 -7.68 7.37 -1.79
CA PHE A 40 -6.69 7.96 -0.88
C PHE A 40 -7.22 8.10 0.57
N LYS A 41 -8.46 8.55 0.75
CA LYS A 41 -9.11 8.66 2.07
C LYS A 41 -9.43 7.30 2.69
N GLY A 42 -9.56 6.26 1.87
CA GLY A 42 -9.77 4.87 2.32
C GLY A 42 -8.51 4.18 2.82
N LEU A 43 -7.31 4.71 2.55
CA LEU A 43 -6.06 4.16 3.04
C LEU A 43 -5.83 4.56 4.51
N PRO A 44 -5.55 3.60 5.42
CA PRO A 44 -5.12 3.93 6.78
C PRO A 44 -3.86 4.80 6.76
N GLU A 45 -3.78 5.79 7.65
CA GLU A 45 -2.65 6.71 7.71
C GLU A 45 -1.60 6.28 8.75
N TYR A 46 -0.36 6.14 8.28
CA TYR A 46 0.81 5.79 9.10
C TYR A 46 1.99 6.67 8.69
N SER A 47 1.87 7.99 8.93
CA SER A 47 2.91 8.98 8.57
C SER A 47 4.17 8.88 9.44
N TYR A 48 4.03 8.45 10.69
CA TYR A 48 5.11 8.42 11.69
C TYR A 48 5.44 7.02 12.22
N THR A 49 4.72 5.99 11.76
CA THR A 49 4.80 4.62 12.26
C THR A 49 4.67 3.64 11.11
N ILE A 50 4.78 2.34 11.41
CA ILE A 50 4.58 1.26 10.44
C ILE A 50 3.48 0.34 11.00
N PRO A 51 2.51 -0.11 10.17
CA PRO A 51 1.46 -1.01 10.64
C PRO A 51 2.01 -2.32 11.22
N THR A 52 1.50 -2.73 12.39
CA THR A 52 1.71 -4.06 12.96
C THR A 52 0.93 -5.12 12.18
N GLY A 53 1.18 -6.41 12.44
CA GLY A 53 0.55 -7.52 11.69
C GLY A 53 1.02 -7.50 10.23
N LYS A 54 2.24 -7.98 10.01
CA LYS A 54 2.93 -7.90 8.73
C LYS A 54 2.54 -9.08 7.83
N TYR A 55 1.90 -8.78 6.72
CA TYR A 55 1.54 -9.73 5.66
C TYR A 55 1.49 -8.99 4.33
N GLU A 56 1.72 -9.70 3.24
CA GLU A 56 1.75 -9.13 1.89
C GLU A 56 0.42 -8.47 1.50
N GLY A 57 0.51 -7.42 0.68
CA GLY A 57 -0.66 -6.71 0.14
C GLY A 57 -1.34 -5.75 1.11
N LYS A 58 -0.89 -5.66 2.36
CA LYS A 58 -1.33 -4.64 3.31
C LYS A 58 -0.84 -3.27 2.85
N MET A 59 -1.76 -2.34 2.63
CA MET A 59 -1.51 -0.99 2.13
C MET A 59 -1.84 0.07 3.17
N TRP A 60 -1.10 1.17 3.12
CA TRP A 60 -1.35 2.38 3.92
C TRP A 60 -0.85 3.62 3.18
N ARG A 61 -1.29 4.79 3.64
CA ARG A 61 -0.75 6.09 3.21
C ARG A 61 0.19 6.65 4.27
N ALA A 62 1.23 7.35 3.85
CA ALA A 62 2.11 8.07 4.77
C ALA A 62 2.48 9.43 4.19
N ASN A 63 2.41 10.47 5.03
CA ASN A 63 2.99 11.76 4.68
C ASN A 63 4.48 11.76 5.08
N LYS A 64 5.35 11.98 4.11
CA LYS A 64 6.79 12.16 4.34
C LYS A 64 7.21 13.49 3.73
N TYR A 65 7.65 14.41 4.57
CA TYR A 65 8.15 15.73 4.18
C TYR A 65 7.18 16.51 3.26
N GLY A 66 5.88 16.46 3.57
CA GLY A 66 4.84 17.18 2.82
C GLY A 66 4.32 16.45 1.58
N LYS A 67 4.86 15.28 1.25
CA LYS A 67 4.40 14.43 0.14
C LYS A 67 3.69 13.18 0.66
N TRP A 68 2.63 12.78 -0.04
CA TRP A 68 1.90 11.55 0.27
C TRP A 68 2.46 10.38 -0.50
N TYR A 69 2.61 9.25 0.18
CA TYR A 69 3.06 8.00 -0.42
C TYR A 69 2.08 6.88 -0.12
N LEU A 70 1.83 6.05 -1.11
CA LEU A 70 1.28 4.72 -0.93
C LEU A 70 2.42 3.82 -0.52
N ALA A 71 2.19 3.02 0.51
CA ALA A 71 3.11 1.99 0.93
C ALA A 71 2.39 0.65 1.07
N TRP A 72 3.13 -0.43 0.84
CA TRP A 72 2.61 -1.77 1.08
C TRP A 72 3.69 -2.75 1.49
N TYR A 73 3.27 -3.81 2.17
CA TYR A 73 4.12 -4.98 2.39
C TYR A 73 4.20 -5.82 1.11
N GLY A 74 5.40 -5.98 0.57
CA GLY A 74 5.71 -6.81 -0.59
C GLY A 74 6.53 -8.06 -0.24
N PRO A 75 6.73 -8.96 -1.20
CA PRO A 75 7.58 -10.12 -1.02
C PRO A 75 9.05 -9.72 -0.83
N ALA A 76 9.76 -10.38 0.06
CA ALA A 76 11.21 -10.25 0.19
C ALA A 76 11.94 -11.52 -0.29
N PRO A 77 13.20 -11.41 -0.75
CA PRO A 77 14.00 -12.60 -1.13
C PRO A 77 14.29 -13.53 0.04
N GLU A 78 14.35 -12.97 1.26
CA GLU A 78 14.66 -13.73 2.48
C GLU A 78 13.38 -14.33 3.07
N PRO A 79 13.32 -15.66 3.28
CA PRO A 79 12.16 -16.31 3.88
C PRO A 79 11.82 -15.73 5.24
N GLY A 80 10.54 -15.40 5.46
CA GLY A 80 10.05 -14.81 6.71
C GLY A 80 10.19 -13.29 6.80
N TYR A 81 10.77 -12.64 5.78
CA TYR A 81 10.85 -11.19 5.68
C TYR A 81 9.84 -10.65 4.66
N LEU A 82 9.51 -9.36 4.81
CA LEU A 82 8.65 -8.62 3.91
C LEU A 82 9.36 -7.33 3.53
N SER A 83 9.24 -6.92 2.26
CA SER A 83 9.70 -5.60 1.82
C SER A 83 8.64 -4.55 2.17
N ILE A 84 9.07 -3.29 2.28
CA ILE A 84 8.13 -2.16 2.27
C ILE A 84 8.38 -1.36 1.01
N GLU A 85 7.42 -1.43 0.11
CA GLU A 85 7.44 -0.71 -1.15
C GLU A 85 6.77 0.66 -1.00
N TRP A 86 7.20 1.64 -1.80
CA TRP A 86 6.70 3.02 -1.74
C TRP A 86 6.46 3.59 -3.14
N ARG A 87 5.38 4.35 -3.30
CA ARG A 87 5.09 5.14 -4.51
C ARG A 87 4.49 6.48 -4.12
N GLU A 88 4.92 7.56 -4.75
CA GLU A 88 4.36 8.89 -4.51
C GLU A 88 2.90 8.94 -5.01
N ILE A 89 1.97 9.44 -4.21
CA ILE A 89 0.55 9.48 -4.57
C ILE A 89 0.26 10.69 -5.43
N LEU A 90 -0.39 10.44 -6.56
CA LEU A 90 -1.04 11.45 -7.40
C LEU A 90 -2.55 11.27 -7.26
N ILE A 91 -3.27 12.36 -6.96
CA ILE A 91 -4.73 12.36 -6.87
C ILE A 91 -5.31 12.82 -8.21
N ALA A 92 -6.19 12.01 -8.79
CA ALA A 92 -6.96 12.31 -10.01
C ALA A 92 -8.40 12.71 -9.69
#